data_AF-A0A506PQ02-F1
#
_entry.id   AF-A0A506PQ02-F1
#
_cell.length_a   1.000
_cell.length_b   1.000
_cell.length_c   1.000
_cell.angle_alpha   90.00
_cell.angle_beta   90.00
_cell.angle_gamma   90.00
#
_symmetry.space_group_name_H-M   'P 1'
#
loop_
_entity.id
_entity.type
_entity.pdbx_description
1 polymer ?
#
loop_
_entity_poly.entity_id
_entity_poly.type
_entity_poly.pdbx_seq_one_letter_code
_entity_poly.pdbx_strand_id
1 'polypeptide(L)' 'MKLFTIIFSIITIGLVAFNLSKINYSAPFEGDSMTALIVSFLSLCALLLVWILYTSQQIANKAKFKK' A
#
# COMPACT_ATOMS: atom_id res chain seq x y z
N MET A 1 12.37 -9.47 4.75
CA MET A 1 11.54 -9.83 5.91
C MET A 1 10.19 -10.30 5.39
N LYS A 2 10.08 -11.57 4.97
CA LYS A 2 8.91 -12.09 4.23
C LYS A 2 7.57 -11.83 4.95
N LEU A 3 7.56 -11.93 6.28
CA LEU A 3 6.37 -11.71 7.09
C LEU A 3 5.80 -10.28 6.94
N PHE A 4 6.66 -9.27 6.95
CA PHE A 4 6.23 -7.86 6.88
C PHE A 4 5.56 -7.56 5.54
N THR A 5 6.15 -8.02 4.44
CA THR A 5 5.60 -7.87 3.10
C THR A 5 4.26 -8.62 2.95
N ILE A 6 4.12 -9.80 3.55
CA ILE A 6 2.88 -10.58 3.52
C ILE A 6 1.76 -9.88 4.30
N ILE A 7 2.02 -9.45 5.53
CA ILE A 7 1.03 -8.74 6.37
C ILE A 7 0.56 -7.47 5.67
N PHE A 8 1.50 -6.70 5.13
CA PHE A 8 1.18 -5.44 4.46
C PHE A 8 0.39 -5.66 3.17
N SER A 9 0.67 -6.73 2.42
CA SER A 9 -0.12 -7.14 1.25
C SER A 9 -1.57 -7.45 1.62
N ILE A 10 -1.79 -8.22 2.70
CA ILE A 10 -3.15 -8.57 3.19
C ILE A 10 -3.92 -7.31 3.60
N ILE A 11 -3.29 -6.41 4.36
CA ILE A 11 -3.90 -5.14 4.78
C ILE A 11 -4.26 -4.28 3.57
N THR A 12 -3.37 -4.20 2.58
CA THR A 12 -3.61 -3.44 1.35
C THR A 12 -4.83 -3.97 0.60
N ILE A 13 -4.95 -5.29 0.44
CA ILE A 13 -6.09 -5.92 -0.23
C ILE A 13 -7.41 -5.63 0.50
N GLY A 14 -7.45 -5.80 1.83
CA GLY A 14 -8.65 -5.54 2.62
C GLY A 14 -9.08 -4.07 2.57
N LEU A 15 -8.11 -3.15 2.63
CA LEU A 15 -8.36 -1.72 2.63
C LEU A 15 -8.86 -1.22 1.26
N VAL A 16 -8.28 -1.72 0.16
CA VAL A 16 -8.73 -1.42 -1.20
C VAL A 16 -10.15 -1.95 -1.43
N ALA A 17 -10.44 -3.19 -1.03
CA ALA A 17 -11.77 -3.79 -1.17
C ALA A 17 -12.85 -3.00 -0.42
N PHE A 18 -12.57 -2.59 0.82
CA PHE A 18 -13.51 -1.80 1.62
C PHE A 18 -13.78 -0.41 1.03
N ASN A 19 -12.76 0.21 0.43
CA ASN A 19 -12.87 1.57 -0.11
C ASN A 19 -13.49 1.62 -1.50
N LEU A 20 -13.27 0.61 -2.36
CA LEU A 20 -13.97 0.48 -3.65
C LEU A 20 -15.48 0.40 -3.47
N SER A 21 -15.96 -0.29 -2.44
CA SER A 21 -17.40 -0.39 -2.12
C SER A 21 -18.04 0.94 -1.71
N LYS A 22 -17.24 1.95 -1.35
CA LYS A 22 -17.69 3.25 -0.82
C LYS A 22 -17.51 4.41 -1.81
N ILE A 23 -16.91 4.18 -2.98
CA ILE A 23 -16.74 5.24 -4.00
C ILE A 23 -18.10 5.60 -4.60
N ASN A 24 -18.57 6.81 -4.32
CA ASN A 24 -19.71 7.39 -4.99
C ASN A 24 -19.24 8.38 -6.06
N TYR A 25 -19.16 7.93 -7.31
CA TYR A 25 -18.63 8.70 -8.45
C TYR A 25 -19.44 9.95 -8.80
N SER A 26 -20.67 10.08 -8.29
CA SER A 26 -21.55 11.23 -8.53
C SER A 26 -21.25 12.45 -7.65
N ALA A 27 -20.65 12.23 -6.46
CA ALA A 27 -20.24 13.30 -5.54
C ALA A 27 -18.91 12.91 -4.89
N PRO A 28 -17.78 13.05 -5.61
CA PRO A 28 -16.48 12.54 -5.17
C PRO A 28 -15.91 13.26 -3.93
N PHE A 29 -16.43 14.44 -3.59
CA PHE A 29 -15.94 15.28 -2.49
C PHE A 29 -16.90 15.35 -1.28
N GLU A 30 -17.99 14.59 -1.28
CA GLU A 30 -18.97 14.59 -0.19
C GLU A 30 -19.08 13.23 0.48
N GLY A 31 -19.14 13.26 1.82
CA GLY A 31 -19.30 12.06 2.65
C GLY A 31 -18.21 11.02 2.45
N ASP A 32 -18.64 9.77 2.25
CA ASP A 32 -17.77 8.58 2.13
C ASP A 32 -16.81 8.63 0.91
N SER A 33 -17.10 9.44 -0.11
CA SER A 33 -16.26 9.53 -1.32
C SER A 33 -14.91 10.18 -1.07
N MET A 34 -14.84 11.18 -0.17
CA MET A 34 -13.56 11.81 0.22
C MET A 34 -12.64 10.79 0.89
N THR A 35 -13.22 9.93 1.73
CA THR A 35 -12.48 8.82 2.37
C THR A 35 -11.95 7.86 1.32
N ALA A 36 -12.77 7.48 0.34
CA ALA A 36 -12.32 6.58 -0.72
C ALA A 36 -11.21 7.19 -1.59
N LEU A 37 -11.24 8.51 -1.82
CA LEU A 37 -10.18 9.24 -2.52
C LEU A 37 -8.87 9.20 -1.72
N ILE A 38 -8.91 9.51 -0.43
CA ILE A 38 -7.73 9.47 0.45
C ILE A 38 -7.16 8.05 0.53
N VAL A 39 -8.02 7.04 0.62
CA VAL A 39 -7.56 5.65 0.70
C VAL A 39 -6.97 5.16 -0.62
N SER A 40 -7.51 5.59 -1.76
CA SER A 40 -6.87 5.29 -3.05
C SER A 40 -5.44 5.84 -3.10
N PHE A 41 -5.22 7.04 -2.56
CA PHE A 41 -3.90 7.67 -2.46
C PHE A 41 -2.99 6.96 -1.44
N LEU A 42 -3.54 6.60 -0.27
CA LEU A 42 -2.82 5.83 0.74
C LEU A 42 -2.39 4.47 0.22
N SER A 43 -3.25 3.77 -0.53
CA SER A 43 -2.92 2.47 -1.13
C SER A 43 -1.78 2.60 -2.14
N LEU A 44 -1.76 3.69 -2.92
CA LEU A 44 -0.65 3.98 -3.85
C LEU A 44 0.66 4.20 -3.08
N CYS A 45 0.61 4.97 -1.99
CA CYS A 45 1.75 5.27 -1.14
C CYS A 45 2.26 4.02 -0.39
N ALA A 46 1.34 3.17 0.06
CA ALA A 46 1.62 1.90 0.72
C ALA A 46 2.41 0.96 -0.21
N LEU A 47 2.00 0.82 -1.48
CA LEU A 47 2.73 0.08 -2.50
C LEU A 47 4.17 0.60 -2.68
N LEU A 48 4.35 1.92 -2.77
CA LEU A 48 5.67 2.54 -2.89
C LEU A 48 6.59 2.21 -1.70
N LEU A 49 6.09 2.31 -0.47
CA LEU A 49 6.88 2.00 0.73
C LEU A 49 7.35 0.54 0.75
N VAL A 50 6.48 -0.41 0.39
CA VAL A 50 6.88 -1.82 0.27
C VAL A 50 7.94 -2.01 -0.79
N TRP A 51 7.81 -1.31 -1.92
CA TRP A 51 8.76 -1.42 -3.03
C TRP A 51 10.15 -0.88 -2.66
N ILE A 52 10.19 0.24 -1.94
CA ILE A 52 11.42 0.81 -1.38
C ILE A 52 12.06 -0.17 -0.39
N LEU A 53 11.27 -0.76 0.52
CA LEU A 53 11.76 -1.73 1.50
C LEU A 53 12.27 -3.03 0.85
N TYR A 54 11.65 -3.47 -0.24
CA TYR A 54 12.13 -4.63 -1.00
C TYR A 54 13.49 -4.34 -1.64
N THR A 55 13.60 -3.18 -2.30
CA THR A 55 14.85 -2.72 -2.92
C THR A 55 15.96 -2.54 -1.90
N SER A 56 15.67 -1.87 -0.77
CA SER A 56 16.61 -1.68 0.34
C SER A 56 17.16 -3.00 0.88
N GLN A 57 16.32 -4.01 1.04
CA GLN A 57 16.75 -5.33 1.51
C GLN A 57 17.55 -6.11 0.47
N GLN A 58 17.21 -5.98 -0.82
CA GLN A 58 17.99 -6.58 -1.89
C GLN A 58 19.42 -6.01 -1.90
N ILE A 59 19.55 -4.69 -1.72
CA ILE A 59 20.84 -4.01 -1.59
C ILE A 59 21.56 -4.47 -0.33
N ALA A 60 20.89 -4.52 0.83
CA ALA A 60 21.49 -4.96 2.09
C ALA A 60 22.02 -6.40 2.02
N ASN A 61 21.29 -7.31 1.36
CA ASN A 61 21.74 -8.70 1.17
C ASN A 61 22.94 -8.78 0.22
N LYS A 62 22.96 -8.01 -0.87
CA LYS A 62 24.11 -7.94 -1.77
C LYS A 62 25.34 -7.32 -1.10
N ALA A 63 25.16 -6.33 -0.23
CA ALA A 63 26.23 -5.71 0.54
C ALA A 63 26.84 -6.67 1.59
N LYS A 64 26.04 -7.56 2.18
CA LYS A 64 26.51 -8.58 3.14
C LYS A 64 27.45 -9.64 2.53
N PHE A 65 27.31 -9.95 1.24
CA PHE A 65 28.15 -10.94 0.55
C PHE A 65 29.50 -10.39 0.06
N LYS A 66 29.76 -9.10 0.25
CA LYS A 66 31.00 -8.42 -0.18
C LYS A 66 32.01 -8.23 0.97
N LYS A 67 31.89 -9.02 2.04
CA LYS A 67 32.79 -9.02 3.20
C LYS A 67 33.53 -10.33 3.31
#